data_AF-A0A933R6Q5-F1
#
_entry.id   AF-A0A933R6Q5-F1
#
_cell.length_a   1.000
_cell.length_b   1.000
_cell.length_c   1.000
_cell.angle_alpha   90.00
_cell.angle_beta   90.00
_cell.angle_gamma   90.00
#
_symmetry.space_group_name_H-M   'P 1'
#
loop_
_entity.id
_entity.type
_entity.pdbx_description
1 polymer ?
#
loop_
_entity_poly.entity_id
_entity_poly.type
_entity_poly.pdbx_seq_one_letter_code
_entity_poly.pdbx_strand_id
1 'polypeptide(L)'
;MRQFVPLWVSNEVVVTATPDVVRELAQQPGIERITSDAVDIVETGDPVATPEPNVALIGAPTLWDLGHDGAGVVVAVLDSGVDITNPDLSASYRGGTNSWFDPYGQHTAGPVDLSGHGTATTGVAVGGGSGGTSIGVAPGATWIAGRVFNDAGTATASAIHLALQWVLDPDGDPTTADAPAVVNNSWAFGTPGCNLEFQADLQALRAADIVPVFAAGNYGPGAATSVSPANYPEALSVGATTNSDTIYAYSGRGPSACGQPSTTYPDLVAPGVNIWSSDRGGLFSGCWRAPASRAPTVRRTRWSARRSTWAPWGRTTPSVRVASTSPRRTPRW
;
A
#
# COMPACT_ATOMS: atom_id res chain seq x y z
N MET A 1 15.88 -22.77 -33.13
CA MET A 1 15.34 -21.76 -32.19
C MET A 1 14.84 -20.56 -33.01
N ARG A 2 13.67 -19.98 -32.71
CA ARG A 2 13.14 -18.80 -33.45
C ARG A 2 13.15 -17.50 -32.62
N GLN A 3 13.09 -17.62 -31.31
CA GLN A 3 13.20 -16.51 -30.36
C GLN A 3 13.82 -17.03 -29.06
N PHE A 4 14.63 -16.20 -28.42
CA PHE A 4 15.25 -16.44 -27.13
C PHE A 4 15.18 -15.12 -26.35
N VAL A 5 14.54 -15.14 -25.18
CA VAL A 5 14.46 -13.97 -24.29
C VAL A 5 14.93 -14.42 -22.92
N PRO A 6 16.08 -13.94 -22.42
CA PRO A 6 16.43 -14.12 -21.02
C PRO A 6 15.51 -13.23 -20.17
N LEU A 7 14.82 -13.83 -19.21
CA LEU A 7 14.23 -13.06 -18.13
C LEU A 7 15.37 -12.72 -17.17
N TRP A 8 15.42 -11.47 -16.73
CA TRP A 8 16.50 -10.93 -15.91
C TRP A 8 16.10 -10.76 -14.45
N VAL A 9 14.78 -10.79 -14.18
CA VAL A 9 14.21 -10.89 -12.83
C VAL A 9 14.27 -12.32 -12.29
N SER A 10 14.46 -13.31 -13.17
CA SER A 10 14.53 -14.74 -12.89
C SER A 10 15.80 -15.38 -13.45
N ASN A 11 16.22 -16.56 -12.98
CA ASN A 11 17.22 -17.37 -13.69
C ASN A 11 16.58 -18.22 -14.82
N GLU A 12 15.92 -17.57 -15.79
CA GLU A 12 14.95 -18.25 -16.66
C GLU A 12 14.94 -17.71 -18.10
N VAL A 13 14.55 -18.55 -19.05
CA VAL A 13 14.58 -18.22 -20.49
C VAL A 13 13.27 -18.59 -21.19
N VAL A 14 12.71 -17.66 -21.96
CA VAL A 14 11.55 -17.91 -22.82
C VAL A 14 12.04 -18.23 -24.23
N VAL A 15 11.59 -19.37 -24.79
CA VAL A 15 12.12 -19.92 -26.03
C VAL A 15 11.02 -20.39 -26.97
N THR A 16 10.95 -19.79 -28.16
CA THR A 16 10.11 -20.31 -29.26
C THR A 16 10.91 -21.34 -30.05
N ALA A 17 10.57 -22.63 -29.86
CA ALA A 17 11.31 -23.78 -30.36
C ALA A 17 10.41 -24.82 -31.06
N THR A 18 11.02 -25.66 -31.90
CA THR A 18 10.38 -26.89 -32.40
C THR A 18 10.47 -28.00 -31.33
N PRO A 19 9.61 -29.04 -31.38
CA PRO A 19 9.66 -30.13 -30.40
C PRO A 19 11.03 -30.81 -30.26
N ASP A 20 11.80 -30.91 -31.35
CA ASP A 20 13.13 -31.51 -31.33
C ASP A 20 14.13 -30.66 -30.53
N VAL A 21 14.09 -29.33 -30.72
CA VAL A 21 14.89 -28.37 -29.94
C VAL A 21 14.47 -28.35 -28.46
N VAL A 22 13.18 -28.54 -28.15
CA VAL A 22 12.72 -28.67 -26.75
C VAL A 22 13.29 -29.94 -26.10
N ARG A 23 13.36 -31.06 -26.82
CA ARG A 23 13.97 -32.30 -26.30
C ARG A 23 15.49 -32.18 -26.13
N GLU A 24 16.17 -31.45 -27.02
CA GLU A 24 17.59 -31.14 -26.90
C GLU A 24 17.88 -30.25 -25.69
N LEU A 25 17.06 -29.21 -25.45
CA LEU A 25 17.16 -28.35 -24.27
C LEU A 25 16.90 -29.12 -22.96
N ALA A 26 15.95 -30.07 -22.96
CA ALA A 26 15.66 -30.91 -21.79
C ALA A 26 16.80 -31.85 -21.38
N GLN A 27 17.83 -32.02 -22.22
CA GLN A 27 19.03 -32.81 -21.91
C GLN A 27 20.21 -31.97 -21.41
N GLN A 28 20.08 -30.64 -21.37
CA GLN A 28 21.16 -29.75 -20.93
C GLN A 28 21.29 -29.78 -19.40
N PRO A 29 22.50 -30.01 -18.83
CA PRO A 29 22.68 -30.09 -17.37
C PRO A 29 22.28 -28.85 -16.56
N GLY A 30 22.13 -27.69 -17.22
CA GLY A 30 21.69 -26.44 -16.59
C GLY A 30 20.18 -26.14 -16.71
N ILE A 31 19.38 -27.03 -17.30
CA ILE A 31 17.93 -26.85 -17.44
C ILE A 31 17.22 -27.75 -16.43
N GLU A 32 16.76 -27.14 -15.33
CA GLU A 32 16.05 -27.84 -14.25
C GLU A 32 14.66 -28.33 -14.70
N ARG A 33 13.93 -27.50 -15.47
CA ARG A 33 12.54 -27.78 -15.87
C ARG A 33 12.15 -27.05 -17.15
N ILE A 34 11.28 -27.68 -17.95
CA ILE A 34 10.57 -27.05 -19.08
C ILE A 34 9.05 -27.25 -18.87
N THR A 35 8.28 -26.17 -18.98
CA THR A 35 6.83 -26.09 -18.70
C THR A 35 6.08 -25.34 -19.81
N SER A 36 4.76 -25.46 -19.91
CA SER A 36 3.99 -24.60 -20.83
C SER A 36 3.73 -23.21 -20.21
N ASP A 37 3.82 -22.16 -21.03
CA ASP A 37 3.37 -20.75 -20.87
C ASP A 37 1.93 -20.55 -21.38
N ALA A 38 1.25 -21.65 -21.70
CA ALA A 38 -0.19 -21.64 -21.52
C ALA A 38 -0.50 -21.49 -20.01
N VAL A 39 -1.23 -20.44 -19.67
CA VAL A 39 -1.75 -20.17 -18.32
C VAL A 39 -3.27 -20.15 -18.39
N ASP A 40 -3.93 -20.91 -17.51
CA ASP A 40 -5.37 -20.80 -17.30
C ASP A 40 -5.61 -19.68 -16.28
N ILE A 41 -5.80 -18.46 -16.79
CA ILE A 41 -6.25 -17.30 -16.02
C ILE A 41 -7.73 -17.11 -16.34
N VAL A 42 -8.57 -17.07 -15.30
CA VAL A 42 -9.99 -16.72 -15.42
C VAL A 42 -10.13 -15.23 -15.15
N GLU A 43 -10.71 -14.47 -16.09
CA GLU A 43 -11.18 -13.13 -15.78
C GLU A 43 -12.37 -13.21 -14.82
N THR A 44 -12.18 -12.73 -13.60
CA THR A 44 -13.27 -12.39 -12.67
C THR A 44 -13.14 -10.93 -12.28
N GLY A 45 -13.78 -10.05 -13.05
CA GLY A 45 -13.90 -8.63 -12.76
C GLY A 45 -15.37 -8.23 -12.71
N ASP A 46 -15.90 -8.00 -11.51
CA ASP A 46 -17.04 -7.10 -11.35
C ASP A 46 -16.63 -5.68 -11.77
N PRO A 47 -17.58 -4.81 -12.19
CA PRO A 47 -17.24 -3.49 -12.71
C PRO A 47 -16.46 -2.65 -11.69
N VAL A 48 -15.18 -2.42 -12.00
CA VAL A 48 -14.26 -1.59 -11.23
C VAL A 48 -14.86 -0.20 -11.04
N ALA A 49 -15.05 0.21 -9.78
CA ALA A 49 -15.68 1.49 -9.47
C ALA A 49 -14.80 2.66 -9.97
N THR A 50 -15.42 3.60 -10.68
CA THR A 50 -14.75 4.77 -11.30
C THR A 50 -13.73 5.41 -10.35
N PRO A 51 -12.44 5.52 -10.68
CA PRO A 51 -11.44 6.04 -9.77
C PRO A 51 -11.64 7.52 -9.42
N GLU A 52 -11.32 7.92 -8.19
CA GLU A 52 -11.12 9.34 -7.88
C GLU A 52 -9.87 9.91 -8.58
N PRO A 53 -9.82 11.23 -8.88
CA PRO A 53 -8.74 11.82 -9.68
C PRO A 53 -7.32 11.58 -9.16
N ASN A 54 -7.13 11.51 -7.83
CA ASN A 54 -5.83 11.21 -7.23
C ASN A 54 -5.40 9.75 -7.46
N VAL A 55 -6.34 8.81 -7.53
CA VAL A 55 -6.08 7.39 -7.80
C VAL A 55 -5.81 7.18 -9.29
N ALA A 56 -6.52 7.91 -10.15
CA ALA A 56 -6.25 7.94 -11.58
C ALA A 56 -4.87 8.56 -11.91
N LEU A 57 -4.46 9.63 -11.23
CA LEU A 57 -3.20 10.34 -11.46
C LEU A 57 -1.96 9.45 -11.25
N ILE A 58 -2.03 8.49 -10.34
CA ILE A 58 -0.95 7.52 -10.08
C ILE A 58 -1.02 6.25 -10.95
N GLY A 59 -1.97 6.15 -11.88
CA GLY A 59 -2.11 5.03 -12.81
C GLY A 59 -2.67 3.73 -12.20
N ALA A 60 -3.17 3.75 -10.96
CA ALA A 60 -3.74 2.56 -10.31
C ALA A 60 -4.88 1.87 -11.09
N PRO A 61 -5.79 2.57 -11.80
CA PRO A 61 -6.81 1.92 -12.62
C PRO A 61 -6.24 1.00 -13.70
N THR A 62 -5.09 1.35 -14.28
CA THR A 62 -4.39 0.50 -15.25
C THR A 62 -3.92 -0.83 -14.65
N LEU A 63 -3.67 -0.88 -13.33
CA LEU A 63 -3.38 -2.12 -12.61
C LEU A 63 -4.67 -2.88 -12.30
N TRP A 64 -5.75 -2.19 -11.95
CA TRP A 64 -7.07 -2.81 -11.72
C TRP A 64 -7.61 -3.50 -12.98
N ASP A 65 -7.46 -2.85 -14.15
CA ASP A 65 -7.80 -3.41 -15.46
C ASP A 65 -6.96 -4.67 -15.81
N LEU A 66 -5.82 -4.88 -15.15
CA LEU A 66 -4.98 -6.08 -15.25
C LEU A 66 -5.27 -7.12 -14.14
N GLY A 67 -6.29 -6.90 -13.31
CA GLY A 67 -6.63 -7.77 -12.17
C GLY A 67 -5.70 -7.59 -10.96
N HIS A 68 -5.11 -6.40 -10.79
CA HIS A 68 -4.20 -6.06 -9.69
C HIS A 68 -4.76 -4.91 -8.85
N ASP A 69 -5.77 -5.22 -8.04
CA ASP A 69 -6.49 -4.30 -7.14
C ASP A 69 -6.10 -4.43 -5.66
N GLY A 70 -5.16 -5.34 -5.34
CA GLY A 70 -4.74 -5.65 -3.97
C GLY A 70 -5.40 -6.87 -3.34
N ALA A 71 -6.26 -7.61 -4.06
CA ALA A 71 -6.85 -8.85 -3.57
C ALA A 71 -5.82 -9.81 -2.92
N GLY A 72 -6.13 -10.31 -1.72
CA GLY A 72 -5.25 -11.19 -0.93
C GLY A 72 -4.11 -10.47 -0.19
N VAL A 73 -3.97 -9.15 -0.32
CA VAL A 73 -3.02 -8.35 0.47
C VAL A 73 -3.71 -7.81 1.74
N VAL A 74 -2.98 -7.82 2.85
CA VAL A 74 -3.36 -7.15 4.09
C VAL A 74 -2.49 -5.90 4.26
N VAL A 75 -3.13 -4.75 4.51
CA VAL A 75 -2.48 -3.46 4.81
C VAL A 75 -2.73 -3.11 6.28
N ALA A 76 -1.68 -2.93 7.06
CA ALA A 76 -1.79 -2.36 8.39
C ALA A 76 -1.77 -0.83 8.36
N VAL A 77 -2.54 -0.20 9.25
CA VAL A 77 -2.53 1.25 9.46
C VAL A 77 -2.25 1.53 10.93
N LEU A 78 -1.14 2.23 11.20
CA LEU A 78 -0.78 2.68 12.55
C LEU A 78 -1.02 4.19 12.65
N ASP A 79 -2.17 4.57 13.22
CA ASP A 79 -2.68 5.95 13.19
C ASP A 79 -3.64 6.21 14.37
N SER A 80 -4.57 7.16 14.27
CA SER A 80 -5.58 7.50 15.28
C SER A 80 -6.69 6.45 15.47
N GLY A 81 -6.60 5.34 14.75
CA GLY A 81 -7.62 4.28 14.62
C GLY A 81 -8.42 4.38 13.32
N VAL A 82 -9.43 3.52 13.16
CA VAL A 82 -10.27 3.49 11.94
C VAL A 82 -11.76 3.39 12.33
N ASP A 83 -12.61 4.19 11.68
CA ASP A 83 -14.07 4.08 11.81
C ASP A 83 -14.61 2.86 11.03
N ILE A 84 -14.75 1.73 11.72
CA ILE A 84 -15.32 0.48 11.16
C ILE A 84 -16.75 0.64 10.62
N THR A 85 -17.47 1.70 11.00
CA THR A 85 -18.82 1.97 10.48
C THR A 85 -18.81 2.72 9.15
N ASN A 86 -17.64 3.10 8.63
CA ASN A 86 -17.53 3.76 7.32
C ASN A 86 -17.86 2.76 6.18
N PRO A 87 -18.84 3.05 5.30
CA PRO A 87 -19.25 2.13 4.24
C PRO A 87 -18.19 1.79 3.18
N ASP A 88 -17.15 2.61 3.02
CA ASP A 88 -16.03 2.34 2.11
C ASP A 88 -14.95 1.44 2.74
N LEU A 89 -15.00 1.20 4.06
CA LEU A 89 -13.97 0.47 4.81
C LEU A 89 -14.49 -0.78 5.53
N SER A 90 -15.79 -0.82 5.87
CA SER A 90 -16.37 -1.91 6.68
C SER A 90 -16.27 -3.28 6.01
N ALA A 91 -16.36 -3.33 4.68
CA ALA A 91 -16.26 -4.56 3.89
C ALA A 91 -14.82 -5.07 3.70
N SER A 92 -13.81 -4.19 3.78
CA SER A 92 -12.40 -4.56 3.64
C SER A 92 -11.69 -4.76 4.99
N TYR A 93 -12.39 -4.61 6.12
CA TYR A 93 -11.84 -4.97 7.42
C TYR A 93 -11.61 -6.48 7.51
N ARG A 94 -10.38 -6.90 7.84
CA ARG A 94 -10.03 -8.33 7.90
C ARG A 94 -10.87 -9.12 8.92
N GLY A 95 -11.33 -8.47 9.99
CA GLY A 95 -12.10 -9.12 11.04
C GLY A 95 -11.26 -10.03 11.95
N GLY A 96 -11.90 -10.69 12.91
CA GLY A 96 -11.20 -11.50 13.91
C GLY A 96 -10.57 -10.69 15.05
N THR A 97 -9.91 -11.39 15.97
CA THR A 97 -9.29 -10.82 17.18
C THR A 97 -7.92 -10.20 16.94
N ASN A 98 -7.28 -10.54 15.83
CA ASN A 98 -5.92 -10.14 15.43
C ASN A 98 -5.90 -9.02 14.37
N SER A 99 -6.98 -8.25 14.25
CA SER A 99 -7.11 -7.18 13.23
C SER A 99 -7.26 -5.77 13.81
N TRP A 100 -7.32 -5.66 15.14
CA TRP A 100 -7.40 -4.40 15.86
C TRP A 100 -6.50 -4.43 17.09
N PHE A 101 -5.71 -3.38 17.28
CA PHE A 101 -4.85 -3.21 18.44
C PHE A 101 -4.96 -1.81 19.04
N ASP A 102 -5.28 -1.73 20.33
CA ASP A 102 -5.22 -0.49 21.10
C ASP A 102 -4.21 -0.66 22.25
N PRO A 103 -2.95 -0.20 22.10
CA PRO A 103 -1.93 -0.29 23.15
C PRO A 103 -2.27 0.49 24.42
N TYR A 104 -3.28 1.37 24.39
CA TYR A 104 -3.78 2.09 25.56
C TYR A 104 -4.94 1.38 26.27
N GLY A 105 -5.49 0.32 25.67
CA GLY A 105 -6.62 -0.43 26.22
C GLY A 105 -7.91 0.37 26.39
N GLN A 106 -8.07 1.49 25.67
CA GLN A 106 -9.21 2.41 25.80
C GLN A 106 -10.44 1.88 25.03
N HIS A 107 -10.21 1.24 23.88
CA HIS A 107 -11.24 0.75 22.96
C HIS A 107 -10.93 -0.67 22.47
N THR A 108 -10.77 -1.62 23.40
CA THR A 108 -10.44 -3.02 23.07
C THR A 108 -11.57 -3.78 22.35
N ALA A 109 -12.80 -3.26 22.35
CA ALA A 109 -13.97 -3.92 21.76
C ALA A 109 -14.01 -3.92 20.21
N GLY A 110 -13.18 -3.10 19.55
CA GLY A 110 -13.08 -3.05 18.09
C GLY A 110 -12.63 -1.68 17.56
N PRO A 111 -12.44 -1.54 16.23
CA PRO A 111 -11.87 -0.34 15.65
C PRO A 111 -12.71 0.91 15.89
N VAL A 112 -12.06 1.95 16.40
CA VAL A 112 -12.59 3.30 16.49
C VAL A 112 -11.51 4.30 16.14
N ASP A 113 -11.89 5.35 15.43
CA ASP A 113 -11.07 6.53 15.23
C ASP A 113 -11.75 7.71 15.93
N LEU A 114 -11.03 8.43 16.80
CA LEU A 114 -11.58 9.65 17.40
C LEU A 114 -11.19 10.93 16.63
N SER A 115 -10.11 10.89 15.86
CA SER A 115 -9.64 12.04 15.07
C SER A 115 -10.27 12.08 13.67
N GLY A 116 -10.46 10.92 13.05
CA GLY A 116 -10.81 10.75 11.64
C GLY A 116 -9.59 10.70 10.70
N HIS A 117 -8.37 10.85 11.23
CA HIS A 117 -7.14 10.86 10.43
C HIS A 117 -6.81 9.46 9.89
N GLY A 118 -6.73 8.45 10.76
CA GLY A 118 -6.54 7.05 10.37
C GLY A 118 -7.65 6.53 9.46
N THR A 119 -8.89 6.95 9.66
CA THR A 119 -10.01 6.66 8.75
C THR A 119 -9.78 7.23 7.35
N ALA A 120 -9.23 8.45 7.25
CA ALA A 120 -8.93 9.07 5.96
C ALA A 120 -7.68 8.45 5.29
N THR A 121 -6.67 8.04 6.04
CA THR A 121 -5.46 7.41 5.48
C THR A 121 -5.75 5.98 5.01
N THR A 122 -6.54 5.22 5.77
CA THR A 122 -7.05 3.89 5.36
C THR A 122 -7.92 4.00 4.10
N GLY A 123 -8.74 5.04 3.96
CA GLY A 123 -9.55 5.28 2.77
C GLY A 123 -8.75 5.44 1.48
N VAL A 124 -7.63 6.17 1.53
CA VAL A 124 -6.74 6.32 0.37
C VAL A 124 -6.00 5.01 0.07
N ALA A 125 -5.72 4.20 1.09
CA ALA A 125 -5.08 2.90 0.89
C ALA A 125 -6.03 1.89 0.21
N VAL A 126 -7.19 1.63 0.83
CA VAL A 126 -8.05 0.46 0.52
C VAL A 126 -9.55 0.77 0.45
N GLY A 127 -9.94 2.04 0.48
CA GLY A 127 -11.35 2.42 0.49
C GLY A 127 -12.09 2.08 -0.81
N GLY A 128 -13.21 1.37 -0.68
CA GLY A 128 -13.94 0.81 -1.80
C GLY A 128 -14.79 1.79 -2.62
N GLY A 129 -15.67 1.21 -3.43
CA GLY A 129 -16.54 1.91 -4.37
C GLY A 129 -17.91 2.34 -3.82
N SER A 130 -18.15 2.36 -2.51
CA SER A 130 -19.52 2.45 -1.95
C SER A 130 -20.23 3.78 -2.27
N GLY A 131 -19.46 4.83 -2.57
CA GLY A 131 -19.94 6.12 -3.07
C GLY A 131 -20.15 6.24 -4.58
N GLY A 132 -19.92 5.17 -5.36
CA GLY A 132 -19.99 5.15 -6.83
C GLY A 132 -18.65 5.43 -7.54
N THR A 133 -17.60 5.75 -6.78
CA THR A 133 -16.21 5.89 -7.24
C THR A 133 -15.27 5.16 -6.27
N SER A 134 -14.15 4.58 -6.72
CA SER A 134 -13.14 4.01 -5.81
C SER A 134 -12.24 5.13 -5.25
N ILE A 135 -12.13 5.22 -3.93
CA ILE A 135 -11.26 6.21 -3.23
C ILE A 135 -9.87 5.64 -2.90
N GLY A 136 -9.78 4.32 -2.75
CA GLY A 136 -8.58 3.58 -2.41
C GLY A 136 -7.78 3.19 -3.63
N VAL A 137 -6.47 3.09 -3.46
CA VAL A 137 -5.52 2.65 -4.50
C VAL A 137 -5.48 1.13 -4.65
N ALA A 138 -5.70 0.40 -3.56
CA ALA A 138 -5.81 -1.06 -3.51
C ALA A 138 -7.17 -1.49 -2.95
N PRO A 139 -8.29 -1.27 -3.67
CA PRO A 139 -9.65 -1.50 -3.15
C PRO A 139 -10.00 -2.98 -2.90
N GLY A 140 -9.23 -3.93 -3.45
CA GLY A 140 -9.37 -5.36 -3.18
C GLY A 140 -8.58 -5.84 -1.95
N ALA A 141 -7.69 -5.00 -1.40
CA ALA A 141 -6.93 -5.34 -0.20
C ALA A 141 -7.79 -5.28 1.07
N THR A 142 -7.42 -6.07 2.06
CA THR A 142 -8.01 -6.00 3.41
C THR A 142 -7.13 -5.17 4.34
N TRP A 143 -7.70 -4.67 5.43
CA TRP A 143 -6.95 -3.88 6.42
C TRP A 143 -7.07 -4.38 7.85
N ILE A 144 -6.01 -4.07 8.60
CA ILE A 144 -5.92 -4.15 10.06
C ILE A 144 -5.43 -2.80 10.61
N ALA A 145 -5.73 -2.47 11.86
CA ALA A 145 -5.36 -1.17 12.41
C ALA A 145 -4.84 -1.23 13.85
N GLY A 146 -3.76 -0.49 14.10
CA GLY A 146 -3.20 -0.22 15.41
C GLY A 146 -3.39 1.25 15.79
N ARG A 147 -3.99 1.51 16.95
CA ARG A 147 -4.32 2.85 17.43
C ARG A 147 -3.18 3.45 18.24
N VAL A 148 -2.20 4.06 17.56
CA VAL A 148 -1.01 4.63 18.22
C VAL A 148 -1.23 5.99 18.86
N PHE A 149 -2.39 6.64 18.63
CA PHE A 149 -2.80 7.86 19.34
C PHE A 149 -4.00 7.60 20.27
N ASN A 150 -3.85 7.96 21.54
CA ASN A 150 -4.89 7.82 22.56
C ASN A 150 -6.04 8.84 22.43
N ASP A 151 -7.02 8.78 23.34
CA ASP A 151 -8.20 9.68 23.35
C ASP A 151 -7.87 11.18 23.41
N ALA A 152 -6.70 11.55 23.92
CA ALA A 152 -6.21 12.94 23.95
C ALA A 152 -5.44 13.34 22.68
N GLY A 153 -5.38 12.47 21.66
CA GLY A 153 -4.59 12.68 20.44
C GLY A 153 -3.08 12.58 20.65
N THR A 154 -2.63 11.91 21.72
CA THR A 154 -1.22 11.78 22.09
C THR A 154 -0.72 10.36 21.82
N ALA A 155 0.48 10.25 21.25
CA ALA A 155 1.21 9.00 21.10
C ALA A 155 2.40 8.93 22.07
N THR A 156 2.80 7.72 22.45
CA THR A 156 3.99 7.44 23.27
C THR A 156 4.88 6.43 22.55
N ALA A 157 6.20 6.54 22.69
CA ALA A 157 7.13 5.62 22.03
C ALA A 157 6.84 4.15 22.38
N SER A 158 6.52 3.86 23.65
CA SER A 158 6.09 2.52 24.10
C SER A 158 4.86 1.98 23.35
N ALA A 159 3.87 2.80 23.05
CA ALA A 159 2.67 2.38 22.33
C ALA A 159 2.95 2.15 20.84
N ILE A 160 3.87 2.93 20.26
CA ILE A 160 4.34 2.75 18.89
C ILE A 160 5.16 1.46 18.77
N HIS A 161 6.12 1.18 19.68
CA HIS A 161 6.85 -0.09 19.72
C HIS A 161 5.90 -1.29 19.84
N LEU A 162 4.94 -1.25 20.78
CA LEU A 162 3.94 -2.31 20.93
C LEU A 162 3.11 -2.52 19.65
N ALA A 163 2.76 -1.45 18.93
CA ALA A 163 2.00 -1.56 17.69
C ALA A 163 2.84 -2.04 16.50
N LEU A 164 4.13 -1.66 16.42
CA LEU A 164 5.07 -2.17 15.41
C LEU A 164 5.40 -3.66 15.67
N GLN A 165 5.52 -4.06 16.93
CA GLN A 165 5.66 -5.47 17.33
C GLN A 165 4.38 -6.26 17.02
N TRP A 166 3.19 -5.74 17.34
CA TRP A 166 1.92 -6.37 16.97
C TRP A 166 1.76 -6.52 15.45
N VAL A 167 2.30 -5.60 14.64
CA VAL A 167 2.28 -5.73 13.18
C VAL A 167 3.15 -6.90 12.67
N LEU A 168 4.19 -7.33 13.40
CA LEU A 168 4.99 -8.51 13.03
C LEU A 168 4.24 -9.83 13.26
N ASP A 169 3.42 -9.88 14.30
CA ASP A 169 2.73 -11.09 14.79
C ASP A 169 1.38 -10.68 15.42
N PRO A 170 0.33 -10.43 14.60
CA PRO A 170 -0.92 -9.87 15.10
C PRO A 170 -1.76 -10.79 16.00
N ASP A 171 -1.59 -12.12 15.94
CA ASP A 171 -2.25 -13.08 16.83
C ASP A 171 -1.36 -13.63 17.97
N GLY A 172 -0.04 -13.46 17.88
CA GLY A 172 0.94 -13.90 18.88
C GLY A 172 1.41 -15.34 18.71
N ASP A 173 1.07 -15.99 17.59
CA ASP A 173 1.57 -17.30 17.19
C ASP A 173 2.45 -17.17 15.93
N PRO A 174 3.79 -17.19 16.07
CA PRO A 174 4.72 -17.03 14.96
C PRO A 174 4.74 -18.22 13.98
N THR A 175 3.82 -19.19 14.13
CA THR A 175 3.57 -20.25 13.15
C THR A 175 2.41 -19.95 12.20
N THR A 176 1.63 -18.90 12.45
CA THR A 176 0.59 -18.42 11.53
C THR A 176 1.17 -17.43 10.52
N ALA A 177 0.44 -17.19 9.43
CA ALA A 177 0.83 -16.27 8.38
C ALA A 177 -0.20 -15.13 8.27
N ASP A 178 -0.30 -14.33 9.34
CA ASP A 178 -1.26 -13.25 9.48
C ASP A 178 -0.61 -11.85 9.56
N ALA A 179 0.71 -11.74 9.41
CA ALA A 179 1.38 -10.46 9.21
C ALA A 179 0.90 -9.73 7.94
N PRO A 180 0.81 -8.38 7.95
CA PRO A 180 0.48 -7.58 6.77
C PRO A 180 1.70 -7.43 5.85
N ALA A 181 1.46 -7.21 4.55
CA ALA A 181 2.56 -6.95 3.61
C ALA A 181 3.10 -5.51 3.70
N VAL A 182 2.28 -4.58 4.18
CA VAL A 182 2.57 -3.14 4.22
C VAL A 182 2.03 -2.55 5.52
N VAL A 183 2.79 -1.66 6.15
CA VAL A 183 2.31 -0.86 7.29
C VAL A 183 2.41 0.64 6.99
N ASN A 184 1.24 1.29 6.92
CA ASN A 184 1.10 2.71 6.64
C ASN A 184 1.17 3.53 7.94
N ASN A 185 2.12 4.48 7.98
CA ASN A 185 2.36 5.38 9.10
C ASN A 185 2.30 6.83 8.64
N SER A 186 1.12 7.45 8.75
CA SER A 186 0.87 8.81 8.29
C SER A 186 1.27 9.90 9.30
N TRP A 187 2.30 9.62 10.10
CA TRP A 187 2.82 10.44 11.18
C TRP A 187 4.35 10.50 11.13
N ALA A 188 4.95 11.42 11.89
CA ALA A 188 6.40 11.61 12.00
C ALA A 188 6.73 12.30 13.34
N PHE A 189 8.02 12.33 13.71
CA PHE A 189 8.49 13.17 14.81
C PHE A 189 8.22 14.66 14.55
N GLY A 190 8.10 15.45 15.63
CA GLY A 190 7.71 16.86 15.55
C GLY A 190 8.73 17.82 14.92
N THR A 191 9.97 17.37 14.70
CA THR A 191 11.11 18.19 14.27
C THR A 191 11.92 17.46 13.20
N PRO A 192 12.32 18.12 12.08
CA PRO A 192 13.26 17.56 11.11
C PRO A 192 14.60 17.18 11.74
N GLY A 193 15.29 16.20 11.14
CA GLY A 193 16.53 15.63 11.66
C GLY A 193 16.46 14.12 11.76
N CYS A 194 17.42 13.52 12.46
CA CYS A 194 17.51 12.08 12.67
C CYS A 194 17.23 11.72 14.13
N ASN A 195 16.19 10.92 14.36
CA ASN A 195 15.92 10.26 15.63
C ASN A 195 15.66 8.79 15.35
N LEU A 196 16.54 7.89 15.80
CA LEU A 196 16.55 6.47 15.47
C LEU A 196 15.71 5.58 16.43
N GLU A 197 14.86 6.17 17.28
CA GLU A 197 14.01 5.48 18.27
C GLU A 197 13.41 4.16 17.75
N PHE A 198 12.80 4.17 16.56
CA PHE A 198 12.09 3.02 16.00
C PHE A 198 12.89 2.24 14.94
N GLN A 199 14.21 2.47 14.83
CA GLN A 199 14.98 1.87 13.73
C GLN A 199 15.03 0.34 13.85
N ALA A 200 15.18 -0.20 15.07
CA ALA A 200 15.21 -1.64 15.31
C ALA A 200 13.87 -2.31 14.93
N ASP A 201 12.74 -1.66 15.22
CA ASP A 201 11.41 -2.15 14.84
C ASP A 201 11.27 -2.18 13.31
N LEU A 202 11.69 -1.11 12.62
CA LEU A 202 11.63 -1.03 11.15
C LEU A 202 12.59 -2.02 10.47
N GLN A 203 13.74 -2.32 11.09
CA GLN A 203 14.63 -3.40 10.67
C GLN A 203 13.97 -4.77 10.81
N ALA A 204 13.27 -5.04 11.91
CA ALA A 204 12.52 -6.27 12.11
C ALA A 204 11.37 -6.42 11.10
N LEU A 205 10.60 -5.34 10.85
CA LEU A 205 9.55 -5.31 9.82
C LEU A 205 10.10 -5.64 8.43
N ARG A 206 11.20 -4.99 8.02
CA ARG A 206 11.87 -5.27 6.73
C ARG A 206 12.42 -6.69 6.66
N ALA A 207 12.91 -7.26 7.76
CA ALA A 207 13.38 -8.64 7.82
C ALA A 207 12.25 -9.69 7.74
N ALA A 208 11.01 -9.28 8.01
CA ALA A 208 9.79 -10.08 7.85
C ALA A 208 9.05 -9.79 6.52
N ASP A 209 9.72 -9.17 5.54
CA ASP A 209 9.16 -8.71 4.25
C ASP A 209 7.95 -7.74 4.38
N ILE A 210 7.78 -7.10 5.54
CA ILE A 210 6.78 -6.04 5.76
C ILE A 210 7.37 -4.71 5.33
N VAL A 211 6.62 -3.95 4.52
CA VAL A 211 7.07 -2.64 4.03
C VAL A 211 6.52 -1.51 4.92
N PRO A 212 7.32 -0.90 5.82
CA PRO A 212 6.94 0.32 6.51
C PRO A 212 6.95 1.52 5.57
N VAL A 213 5.80 2.18 5.46
CA VAL A 213 5.56 3.38 4.62
C VAL A 213 5.32 4.56 5.53
N PHE A 214 6.03 5.66 5.31
CA PHE A 214 5.98 6.84 6.14
C PHE A 214 5.84 8.13 5.33
N ALA A 215 5.01 9.04 5.83
CA ALA A 215 4.87 10.37 5.25
C ALA A 215 6.18 11.18 5.42
N ALA A 216 6.70 11.77 4.35
CA ALA A 216 7.99 12.47 4.35
C ALA A 216 8.04 13.80 5.14
N GLY A 217 7.01 14.12 5.92
CA GLY A 217 6.90 15.36 6.71
C GLY A 217 6.42 16.56 5.90
N ASN A 218 6.04 17.62 6.63
CA ASN A 218 5.48 18.86 6.07
C ASN A 218 6.28 20.10 6.45
N TYR A 219 7.60 20.00 6.29
CA TYR A 219 8.59 20.99 6.73
C TYR A 219 9.28 21.74 5.57
N GLY A 220 8.88 21.49 4.32
CA GLY A 220 9.33 22.24 3.15
C GLY A 220 8.92 23.74 3.19
N PRO A 221 9.41 24.57 2.27
CA PRO A 221 10.13 24.23 1.04
C PRO A 221 11.66 24.16 1.17
N GLY A 222 12.21 24.31 2.38
CA GLY A 222 13.66 24.23 2.61
C GLY A 222 14.23 22.85 2.27
N ALA A 223 15.51 22.81 1.89
CA ALA A 223 16.29 21.58 1.81
C ALA A 223 16.61 21.04 3.21
N ALA A 224 17.02 19.76 3.30
CA ALA A 224 17.34 19.05 4.55
C ALA A 224 16.18 19.06 5.56
N THR A 225 14.95 18.94 5.07
CA THR A 225 13.71 18.94 5.86
C THR A 225 13.16 17.53 6.08
N SER A 226 14.00 16.51 5.89
CA SER A 226 13.69 15.11 6.20
C SER A 226 13.38 14.90 7.69
N VAL A 227 12.50 13.96 7.99
CA VAL A 227 12.03 13.69 9.34
C VAL A 227 11.90 12.19 9.59
N SER A 228 12.26 11.76 10.79
CA SER A 228 12.11 10.36 11.21
C SER A 228 10.64 10.04 11.55
N PRO A 229 10.18 8.78 11.42
CA PRO A 229 10.93 7.61 10.92
C PRO A 229 11.09 7.53 9.40
N ALA A 230 10.42 8.40 8.63
CA ALA A 230 10.42 8.33 7.17
C ALA A 230 11.83 8.34 6.55
N ASN A 231 12.77 9.05 7.17
CA ASN A 231 14.13 9.17 6.65
C ASN A 231 15.09 8.02 7.01
N TYR A 232 14.61 6.94 7.63
CA TYR A 232 15.38 5.72 7.86
C TYR A 232 15.60 4.96 6.54
N PRO A 233 16.77 4.30 6.33
CA PRO A 233 16.98 3.37 5.22
C PRO A 233 15.94 2.24 5.12
N GLU A 234 15.35 1.88 6.26
CA GLU A 234 14.36 0.82 6.39
C GLU A 234 12.92 1.28 6.11
N ALA A 235 12.66 2.58 5.94
CA ALA A 235 11.33 3.10 5.57
C ALA A 235 11.16 3.16 4.04
N LEU A 236 9.93 3.34 3.56
CA LEU A 236 9.68 4.04 2.30
C LEU A 236 9.11 5.42 2.62
N SER A 237 9.80 6.48 2.23
CA SER A 237 9.38 7.86 2.40
C SER A 237 8.56 8.37 1.22
N VAL A 238 7.38 8.93 1.54
CA VAL A 238 6.43 9.43 0.53
C VAL A 238 6.28 10.95 0.66
N GLY A 239 6.77 11.71 -0.32
CA GLY A 239 6.53 13.15 -0.45
C GLY A 239 5.19 13.48 -1.10
N ALA A 240 4.84 14.77 -1.14
CA ALA A 240 3.52 15.25 -1.58
C ALA A 240 3.56 16.06 -2.86
N THR A 241 2.71 15.67 -3.82
CA THR A 241 2.29 16.49 -4.95
C THR A 241 0.87 17.02 -4.75
N THR A 242 0.52 18.03 -5.54
CA THR A 242 -0.85 18.48 -5.73
C THR A 242 -1.56 17.62 -6.79
N ASN A 243 -2.88 17.74 -6.89
CA ASN A 243 -3.66 17.11 -7.97
C ASN A 243 -3.33 17.64 -9.39
N SER A 244 -2.42 18.61 -9.54
CA SER A 244 -1.87 19.04 -10.84
C SER A 244 -0.43 18.54 -11.06
N ASP A 245 -0.03 17.48 -10.37
CA ASP A 245 1.30 16.86 -10.40
C ASP A 245 2.49 17.83 -10.19
N THR A 246 2.28 18.83 -9.31
CA THR A 246 3.33 19.75 -8.88
C THR A 246 3.69 19.49 -7.43
N ILE A 247 4.98 19.58 -7.07
CA ILE A 247 5.42 19.35 -5.69
C ILE A 247 4.69 20.31 -4.73
N TYR A 248 4.11 19.77 -3.66
CA TYR A 248 3.48 20.56 -2.62
C TYR A 248 4.55 21.37 -1.88
N ALA A 249 4.28 22.66 -1.66
CA ALA A 249 5.27 23.59 -1.11
C ALA A 249 5.85 23.14 0.24
N TYR A 250 5.04 22.48 1.09
CA TYR A 250 5.46 21.99 2.40
C TYR A 250 5.99 20.55 2.39
N SER A 251 5.92 19.81 1.28
CA SER A 251 6.49 18.45 1.21
C SER A 251 7.93 18.46 1.72
N GLY A 252 8.26 17.56 2.64
CA GLY A 252 9.64 17.36 3.09
C GLY A 252 10.58 17.09 1.93
N ARG A 253 11.81 17.60 2.03
CA ARG A 253 12.83 17.57 0.98
C ARG A 253 14.15 17.08 1.54
N GLY A 254 14.86 16.33 0.71
CA GLY A 254 16.19 15.85 1.01
C GLY A 254 17.26 16.95 1.12
N PRO A 255 18.50 16.55 1.42
CA PRO A 255 18.91 15.16 1.59
C PRO A 255 18.43 14.57 2.93
N SER A 256 18.51 13.25 3.09
CA SER A 256 18.19 12.59 4.37
C SER A 256 19.15 13.02 5.48
N ALA A 257 18.62 13.18 6.69
CA ALA A 257 19.40 13.42 7.91
C ALA A 257 19.86 12.11 8.59
N CYS A 258 19.28 10.95 8.23
CA CYS A 258 19.74 9.63 8.66
C CYS A 258 20.45 8.90 7.50
N GLY A 259 21.32 7.94 7.83
CA GLY A 259 22.15 7.23 6.86
C GLY A 259 23.49 7.92 6.56
N GLN A 260 24.40 7.20 5.89
CA GLN A 260 25.78 7.62 5.62
C GLN A 260 26.16 7.37 4.15
N PRO A 261 26.70 8.37 3.42
CA PRO A 261 26.42 9.80 3.55
C PRO A 261 24.98 10.11 3.13
N SER A 262 24.55 11.37 3.29
CA SER A 262 23.14 11.77 3.19
C SER A 262 22.44 11.32 1.89
N THR A 263 21.45 10.44 2.04
CA THR A 263 20.77 9.76 0.92
C THR A 263 19.70 10.63 0.25
N THR A 264 19.26 10.20 -0.94
CA THR A 264 18.05 10.73 -1.60
C THR A 264 16.86 10.69 -0.64
N TYR A 265 16.05 11.75 -0.63
CA TYR A 265 14.83 11.83 0.16
C TYR A 265 13.87 12.87 -0.45
N PRO A 266 12.55 12.60 -0.50
CA PRO A 266 11.92 11.29 -0.26
C PRO A 266 12.28 10.28 -1.36
N ASP A 267 11.94 9.00 -1.15
CA ASP A 267 12.15 7.92 -2.13
C ASP A 267 11.23 8.08 -3.34
N LEU A 268 9.98 8.49 -3.10
CA LEU A 268 9.01 8.85 -4.13
C LEU A 268 8.07 9.97 -3.65
N VAL A 269 7.21 10.43 -4.56
CA VAL A 269 6.16 11.41 -4.26
C VAL A 269 4.81 10.90 -4.76
N ALA A 270 3.73 11.35 -4.13
CA ALA A 270 2.37 11.01 -4.53
C ALA A 270 1.37 12.13 -4.19
N PRO A 271 0.15 12.12 -4.76
CA PRO A 271 -0.86 13.13 -4.47
C PRO A 271 -1.19 13.20 -2.98
N GLY A 272 -1.07 14.40 -2.40
CA GLY A 272 -1.44 14.70 -1.01
C GLY A 272 -2.43 15.85 -0.85
N VAL A 273 -2.59 16.73 -1.83
CA VAL A 273 -3.39 17.97 -1.66
C VAL A 273 -4.77 17.85 -2.30
N ASN A 274 -5.82 17.99 -1.49
CA ASN A 274 -7.24 17.86 -1.88
C ASN A 274 -7.59 16.47 -2.45
N ILE A 275 -7.16 15.43 -1.74
CA ILE A 275 -7.46 14.02 -1.97
C ILE A 275 -8.87 13.71 -1.49
N TRP A 276 -9.63 12.93 -2.26
CA TRP A 276 -10.89 12.39 -1.79
C TRP A 276 -10.64 11.12 -0.98
N SER A 277 -11.23 11.04 0.22
CA SER A 277 -11.13 9.85 1.06
C SER A 277 -12.35 9.70 1.98
N SER A 278 -12.44 8.56 2.66
CA SER A 278 -13.42 8.26 3.68
C SER A 278 -13.34 9.21 4.87
N ASP A 279 -14.48 9.49 5.49
CA ASP A 279 -14.59 10.34 6.66
C ASP A 279 -15.54 9.77 7.73
N ARG A 280 -15.61 10.45 8.88
CA ARG A 280 -16.51 10.07 9.99
C ARG A 280 -17.94 10.62 9.83
N GLY A 281 -18.37 10.99 8.62
CA GLY A 281 -19.68 11.60 8.36
C GLY A 281 -19.72 13.12 8.60
N GLY A 282 -18.69 13.86 8.19
CA GLY A 282 -18.71 15.33 8.12
C GLY A 282 -18.29 16.09 9.38
N LEU A 283 -17.49 15.49 10.27
CA LEU A 283 -17.02 16.10 11.53
C LEU A 283 -15.64 16.79 11.45
N PHE A 284 -15.05 16.93 10.27
CA PHE A 284 -13.76 17.64 10.09
C PHE A 284 -13.92 19.14 9.86
N SER A 285 -13.20 19.93 10.66
CA SER A 285 -12.94 21.35 10.42
C SER A 285 -12.15 21.54 9.11
N GLY A 286 -12.81 22.03 8.06
CA GLY A 286 -12.23 22.24 6.73
C GLY A 286 -12.89 21.46 5.59
N CYS A 287 -13.89 20.62 5.89
CA CYS A 287 -14.66 19.90 4.87
C CYS A 287 -15.52 20.85 4.02
N TRP A 288 -15.29 20.84 2.70
CA TRP A 288 -16.30 21.30 1.73
C TRP A 288 -17.26 20.15 1.44
N ARG A 289 -18.49 20.26 1.93
CA ARG A 289 -19.56 19.30 1.63
C ARG A 289 -19.85 19.29 0.12
N ALA A 290 -19.92 18.11 -0.47
CA ALA A 290 -20.70 17.94 -1.70
C ALA A 290 -22.18 18.27 -1.41
N PRO A 291 -22.94 18.86 -2.35
CA PRO A 291 -24.35 19.17 -2.13
C PRO A 291 -25.15 17.93 -1.73
N ALA A 292 -25.83 18.00 -0.58
CA ALA A 292 -26.51 16.86 0.04
C ALA A 292 -27.61 16.28 -0.85
N SER A 293 -27.26 15.26 -1.65
CA SER A 293 -28.18 14.66 -2.63
C SER A 293 -27.80 13.22 -3.02
N ARG A 294 -27.52 12.34 -2.02
CA ARG A 294 -27.72 10.87 -2.09
C ARG A 294 -27.37 10.17 -0.77
N ALA A 295 -28.42 9.87 0.02
CA ALA A 295 -28.50 8.82 1.05
C ALA A 295 -27.46 8.81 2.22
N PRO A 296 -27.74 8.12 3.34
CA PRO A 296 -26.78 7.96 4.45
C PRO A 296 -25.62 6.98 4.17
N THR A 297 -25.48 6.51 2.93
CA THR A 297 -24.56 5.43 2.50
C THR A 297 -23.17 5.87 2.07
N VAL A 298 -22.87 7.17 1.99
CA VAL A 298 -21.58 7.67 1.49
C VAL A 298 -20.97 8.65 2.49
N ARG A 299 -19.78 8.32 3.01
CA ARG A 299 -19.05 9.12 4.03
C ARG A 299 -17.66 9.48 3.52
N ARG A 300 -17.57 10.58 2.77
CA ARG A 300 -16.36 11.01 2.05
C ARG A 300 -16.15 12.52 2.18
N THR A 301 -14.88 12.93 2.19
CA THR A 301 -14.47 14.33 2.29
C THR A 301 -13.29 14.64 1.36
N ARG A 302 -13.11 15.93 1.01
CA ARG A 302 -11.84 16.42 0.51
C ARG A 302 -10.90 16.66 1.67
N TRP A 303 -9.85 15.88 1.70
CA TRP A 303 -8.78 15.92 2.68
C TRP A 303 -7.54 16.55 2.04
N SER A 304 -6.91 17.51 2.71
CA SER A 304 -5.64 18.09 2.25
C SER A 304 -4.54 17.70 3.23
N ALA A 305 -3.46 17.13 2.71
CA ALA A 305 -2.25 16.84 3.45
C ALA A 305 -1.62 18.12 4.00
N ARG A 306 -2.07 18.49 5.20
CA ARG A 306 -1.13 19.02 6.20
C ARG A 306 -0.30 17.87 6.81
N ARG A 307 -0.68 16.59 6.59
CA ARG A 307 -0.04 15.35 7.10
C ARG A 307 -0.40 14.09 6.25
N SER A 308 0.43 13.67 5.27
CA SER A 308 0.45 12.32 4.59
C SER A 308 0.02 12.20 3.11
N THR A 309 0.42 11.08 2.49
CA THR A 309 0.46 10.80 1.04
C THR A 309 0.56 9.28 0.79
N TRP A 310 0.12 8.80 -0.38
CA TRP A 310 0.05 7.35 -0.68
C TRP A 310 0.41 7.03 -2.14
N ALA A 311 1.26 6.05 -2.38
CA ALA A 311 1.78 5.67 -3.71
C ALA A 311 1.42 4.21 -4.08
N PRO A 312 1.29 3.87 -5.38
CA PRO A 312 0.96 2.51 -5.82
C PRO A 312 2.19 1.61 -5.87
N TRP A 313 1.96 0.29 -5.81
CA TRP A 313 3.01 -0.74 -5.75
C TRP A 313 3.00 -1.65 -6.97
N GLY A 314 4.18 -2.02 -7.45
CA GLY A 314 4.40 -3.15 -8.34
C GLY A 314 5.49 -4.06 -7.76
N ARG A 315 5.24 -5.37 -7.68
CA ARG A 315 6.25 -6.36 -7.27
C ARG A 315 7.18 -6.72 -8.43
N THR A 316 8.43 -7.01 -8.12
CA THR A 316 9.35 -7.78 -8.97
C THR A 316 9.55 -9.20 -8.42
N THR A 317 10.00 -10.12 -9.28
CA THR A 317 9.62 -11.56 -9.31
C THR A 317 10.82 -12.50 -9.01
N PRO A 318 10.73 -13.88 -8.99
CA PRO A 318 10.54 -14.73 -10.21
C PRO A 318 9.87 -16.14 -10.12
N SER A 319 9.31 -16.64 -11.26
CA SER A 319 9.24 -18.08 -11.65
C SER A 319 8.72 -18.32 -13.11
N VAL A 320 9.18 -19.37 -13.86
CA VAL A 320 8.95 -19.54 -15.33
C VAL A 320 7.90 -20.55 -15.80
N ARG A 321 7.41 -20.25 -17.01
CA ARG A 321 6.53 -21.03 -17.91
C ARG A 321 7.04 -20.82 -19.39
N VAL A 322 6.96 -21.77 -20.35
CA VAL A 322 7.68 -21.68 -21.67
C VAL A 322 6.86 -21.78 -23.00
N ALA A 323 5.84 -22.65 -23.14
CA ALA A 323 4.70 -22.63 -24.12
C ALA A 323 4.44 -23.94 -24.93
N SER A 324 3.20 -24.11 -25.42
CA SER A 324 2.86 -24.98 -26.57
C SER A 324 1.59 -24.52 -27.32
N THR A 325 1.59 -24.58 -28.66
CA THR A 325 0.41 -24.32 -29.50
C THR A 325 0.19 -25.46 -30.51
N SER A 326 -0.93 -26.18 -30.40
CA SER A 326 -1.50 -27.06 -31.45
C SER A 326 -2.78 -27.77 -30.97
N PRO A 327 -3.61 -28.33 -31.87
CA PRO A 327 -3.88 -27.91 -33.25
C PRO A 327 -5.39 -27.86 -33.58
N ARG A 328 -5.80 -27.17 -34.66
CA ARG A 328 -7.08 -27.46 -35.36
C ARG A 328 -6.88 -27.58 -36.87
N ARG A 329 -7.73 -28.42 -37.49
CA ARG A 329 -7.55 -29.02 -38.82
C ARG A 329 -8.19 -28.21 -39.97
N THR A 330 -7.76 -28.53 -41.18
CA THR A 330 -8.26 -28.08 -42.50
C THR A 330 -9.68 -28.60 -42.82
N PRO A 331 -10.32 -28.11 -43.90
CA PRO A 331 -10.24 -28.87 -45.16
C PRO A 331 -10.31 -28.07 -46.51
N ARG A 332 -9.46 -28.53 -47.45
CA ARG A 332 -9.66 -28.68 -48.92
C ARG A 332 -9.76 -27.48 -49.87
N TRP A 333 -8.95 -27.63 -50.94
CA TRP A 333 -8.81 -26.88 -52.21
C TRP A 333 -8.23 -25.48 -52.09
#